data_AF-F4P9P7-F1
#
_entry.id   AF-F4P9P7-F1
#
_cell.length_a   1.000
_cell.length_b   1.000
_cell.length_c   1.000
_cell.angle_alpha   90.00
_cell.angle_beta   90.00
_cell.angle_gamma   90.00
#
_symmetry.space_group_name_H-M   'P 1'
#
loop_
_entity.id
_entity.type
_entity.pdbx_description
1 polymer ?
#
loop_
_entity_poly.entity_id
_entity_poly.type
_entity_poly.pdbx_seq_one_letter_code
_entity_poly.pdbx_strand_id
1 'polypeptide(L)'
;MGIALRRQSDKQLEQIRKQEEIEKNMSMQLQVLEKEAAAKAPLLEKEKRKVADLMQQVSQYKERFDRASQRCDQLVTVVKQKTELVEHELDAKRRLQEQMDLLKKKLETVTNTQPQGDASLLKQLEEYKLLLKCQSCSNNFKSHVLLKCMHTFCKDCIDKIYSSRQRKCPACGTAFGQQDVKPVYL
;
A
#
# COMPACT_ATOMS: atom_id res chain seq x y z
N MET A 1 50.78 -34.86 -104.57
CA MET A 1 50.29 -33.82 -103.63
C MET A 1 48.81 -33.98 -103.25
N GLY A 2 47.90 -34.37 -104.17
CA GLY A 2 46.45 -34.41 -103.89
C GLY A 2 45.94 -35.44 -102.87
N ILE A 3 46.60 -36.60 -102.69
CA ILE A 3 46.16 -37.64 -101.74
C ILE A 3 46.42 -37.23 -100.29
N ALA A 4 47.54 -36.54 -100.02
CA ALA A 4 47.88 -36.07 -98.68
C ALA A 4 46.93 -34.95 -98.21
N LEU A 5 46.60 -34.01 -99.10
CA LEU A 5 45.62 -32.95 -98.83
C LEU A 5 44.20 -33.50 -98.62
N ARG A 6 43.77 -34.51 -99.38
CA ARG A 6 42.48 -35.19 -99.14
C ARG A 6 42.45 -35.88 -97.77
N ARG A 7 43.49 -36.65 -97.42
CA ARG A 7 43.58 -37.29 -96.08
C ARG A 7 43.59 -36.26 -94.93
N GLN A 8 44.21 -35.10 -95.14
CA GLN A 8 44.20 -34.01 -94.17
C GLN A 8 42.80 -33.39 -94.04
N SER A 9 42.11 -33.15 -95.16
CA SER A 9 40.73 -32.66 -95.20
C SER A 9 39.76 -33.63 -94.51
N ASP A 10 39.90 -34.94 -94.74
CA ASP A 10 39.04 -35.96 -94.11
C ASP A 10 39.23 -36.00 -92.59
N LYS A 11 40.48 -35.88 -92.11
CA LYS A 11 40.77 -35.77 -90.67
C LYS A 11 40.18 -34.50 -90.05
N GLN A 12 40.23 -33.37 -90.76
CA GLN A 12 39.65 -32.12 -90.30
C GLN A 12 38.12 -32.21 -90.21
N LEU A 13 37.44 -32.81 -91.19
CA LEU A 13 35.99 -33.03 -91.16
C LEU A 13 35.58 -33.95 -90.00
N GLU A 14 36.34 -35.01 -89.73
CA GLU A 14 36.09 -35.90 -88.59
C GLU A 14 36.29 -35.17 -87.25
N GLN A 15 37.30 -34.29 -87.16
CA GLN A 15 37.53 -33.48 -85.97
C GLN A 15 36.40 -32.45 -85.75
N ILE A 16 35.92 -31.82 -86.81
CA ILE A 16 34.77 -30.89 -86.76
C ILE A 16 33.51 -31.62 -86.27
N ARG A 17 33.21 -32.81 -86.82
CA ARG A 17 32.05 -33.62 -86.37
C ARG A 17 32.12 -33.96 -84.88
N LYS A 18 33.30 -34.32 -84.38
CA LYS A 18 33.51 -34.59 -82.94
C LYS A 18 33.31 -33.33 -82.10
N GLN A 19 33.77 -32.17 -82.58
CA GLN A 19 33.57 -30.90 -81.89
C GLN A 19 32.08 -30.53 -81.84
N GLU A 20 31.35 -30.66 -82.95
CA GLU A 20 29.90 -30.42 -83.01
C GLU A 20 29.12 -31.33 -82.06
N GLU A 21 29.51 -32.62 -81.95
CA GLU A 21 28.90 -33.56 -81.01
C GLU A 21 29.17 -33.18 -79.55
N ILE A 22 30.41 -32.76 -79.23
CA ILE A 22 30.79 -32.27 -77.90
C ILE A 22 30.01 -31.00 -77.55
N GLU A 23 29.93 -30.03 -78.47
CA GLU A 23 29.19 -28.79 -78.28
C GLU A 23 27.71 -29.06 -78.03
N LYS A 24 27.10 -29.97 -78.79
CA LYS A 24 25.71 -30.38 -78.57
C LYS A 24 25.51 -31.02 -77.20
N ASN A 25 26.41 -31.92 -76.80
CA ASN A 25 26.35 -32.57 -75.48
C ASN A 25 26.53 -31.56 -74.34
N MET A 26 27.47 -30.61 -74.47
CA MET A 26 27.68 -29.53 -73.51
C MET A 26 26.47 -28.60 -73.42
N SER A 27 25.88 -28.22 -74.56
CA SER A 27 24.66 -27.41 -74.60
C SER A 27 23.49 -28.09 -73.88
N MET A 28 23.32 -29.40 -74.09
CA MET A 28 22.30 -30.18 -73.38
C MET A 28 22.55 -30.25 -71.87
N GLN A 29 23.82 -30.43 -71.45
CA GLN A 29 24.18 -30.41 -70.02
C GLN A 29 23.95 -29.05 -69.38
N LEU A 30 24.30 -27.95 -70.06
CA LEU A 30 24.03 -26.59 -69.60
C LEU A 30 22.53 -26.37 -69.39
N GLN A 31 21.69 -26.82 -70.34
CA GLN A 31 20.25 -26.67 -70.22
C GLN A 31 19.67 -27.44 -69.01
N VAL A 32 20.20 -28.62 -68.71
CA VAL A 32 19.79 -29.39 -67.52
C VAL A 32 20.20 -28.65 -66.24
N LEU A 33 21.45 -28.17 -66.16
CA LEU A 33 21.94 -27.43 -65.00
C LEU A 33 21.19 -26.12 -64.78
N GLU A 34 20.83 -25.40 -65.84
CA GLU A 34 20.01 -24.19 -65.78
C GLU A 34 18.62 -24.48 -65.21
N LYS A 35 17.98 -25.56 -65.66
CA LYS A 35 16.68 -26.00 -65.11
C LYS A 35 16.79 -26.39 -63.64
N GLU A 36 17.84 -27.11 -63.25
CA GLU A 36 18.07 -27.46 -61.86
C GLU A 36 18.33 -26.22 -60.98
N ALA A 37 19.10 -25.25 -61.46
CA ALA A 37 19.36 -24.00 -60.76
C ALA A 37 18.06 -23.20 -60.57
N ALA A 38 17.25 -23.09 -61.63
CA ALA A 38 15.95 -22.44 -61.58
C ALA A 38 14.98 -23.13 -60.61
N ALA A 39 15.01 -24.47 -60.53
CA ALA A 39 14.19 -25.23 -59.58
C ALA A 39 14.65 -25.10 -58.12
N LYS A 40 15.97 -24.99 -57.88
CA LYS A 40 16.55 -24.84 -56.53
C LYS A 40 16.41 -23.41 -55.98
N ALA A 41 16.41 -22.40 -56.83
CA ALA A 41 16.29 -20.99 -56.43
C ALA A 41 15.08 -20.68 -55.50
N PRO A 42 13.82 -21.07 -55.82
CA PRO A 42 12.67 -20.79 -54.96
C PRO A 42 12.71 -21.59 -53.64
N LEU A 43 13.28 -22.79 -53.64
CA LEU A 43 13.45 -23.59 -52.43
C LEU A 43 14.43 -22.93 -51.46
N LEU A 44 15.57 -22.45 -51.98
CA LEU A 44 16.54 -21.70 -51.19
C LEU A 44 15.92 -20.43 -50.61
N GLU A 45 15.14 -19.69 -51.40
CA GLU A 45 14.45 -18.48 -50.95
C GLU A 45 13.42 -18.78 -49.84
N LYS A 46 12.68 -19.89 -49.96
CA LYS A 46 11.77 -20.35 -48.92
C LYS A 46 12.50 -20.68 -47.61
N GLU A 47 13.60 -21.41 -47.68
CA GLU A 47 14.38 -21.76 -46.49
C GLU A 47 15.03 -20.52 -45.86
N LYS A 48 15.52 -19.55 -46.66
CA LYS A 48 16.02 -18.26 -46.15
C LYS A 48 14.96 -17.50 -45.36
N ARG A 49 13.72 -17.42 -45.87
CA ARG A 49 12.60 -16.80 -45.15
C ARG A 49 12.30 -17.52 -43.85
N LYS A 50 12.24 -18.85 -43.87
CA LYS A 50 12.02 -19.66 -42.67
C LYS A 50 13.10 -19.46 -41.62
N VAL A 51 14.38 -19.37 -42.03
CA VAL A 51 15.49 -19.06 -41.13
C VAL A 51 15.30 -17.67 -40.52
N ALA A 52 14.94 -16.65 -41.31
CA ALA A 52 14.69 -15.31 -40.79
C ALA A 52 13.54 -15.29 -39.77
N ASP A 53 12.42 -15.97 -40.07
CA ASP A 53 11.27 -16.08 -39.16
C ASP A 53 11.65 -16.77 -37.85
N LEU A 54 12.43 -17.87 -37.92
CA LEU A 54 12.90 -18.59 -36.73
C LEU A 54 13.88 -17.74 -35.92
N MET A 55 14.79 -17.00 -36.56
CA MET A 55 15.70 -16.07 -35.87
C MET A 55 14.92 -14.97 -35.14
N GLN A 56 13.86 -14.43 -35.76
CA GLN A 56 12.98 -13.46 -35.12
C GLN A 56 12.27 -14.08 -33.90
N GLN A 57 11.74 -15.30 -34.03
CA GLN A 57 11.10 -16.00 -32.92
C GLN A 57 12.06 -16.25 -31.76
N VAL A 58 13.28 -16.71 -32.03
CA VAL A 58 14.32 -16.91 -31.01
C VAL A 58 14.63 -15.60 -30.28
N SER A 59 14.77 -14.49 -31.00
CA SER A 59 14.97 -13.17 -30.38
C SER A 59 13.80 -12.78 -29.47
N GLN A 60 12.56 -12.97 -29.93
CA GLN A 60 11.36 -12.67 -29.14
C GLN A 60 11.27 -13.54 -27.87
N TYR A 61 11.58 -14.83 -27.98
CA TYR A 61 11.60 -15.73 -26.83
C TYR A 61 12.69 -15.35 -25.83
N LYS A 62 13.87 -14.98 -26.31
CA LYS A 62 14.97 -14.50 -25.46
C LYS A 62 14.56 -13.25 -24.67
N GLU A 63 14.00 -12.24 -25.34
CA GLU A 63 13.53 -11.05 -24.63
C GLU A 63 12.40 -11.35 -23.62
N ARG A 64 11.48 -12.26 -23.97
CA ARG A 64 10.42 -12.69 -23.04
C ARG A 64 11.01 -13.39 -21.82
N PHE A 65 12.00 -14.24 -22.03
CA PHE A 65 12.72 -14.92 -20.96
C PHE A 65 13.46 -13.91 -20.06
N ASP A 66 14.20 -12.97 -20.65
CA ASP A 66 14.93 -11.94 -19.90
C ASP A 66 13.98 -11.07 -19.06
N ARG A 67 12.85 -10.65 -19.63
CA ARG A 67 11.79 -9.93 -18.88
C ARG A 67 11.19 -10.76 -17.75
N ALA A 68 10.93 -12.05 -17.99
CA ALA A 68 10.40 -12.94 -16.96
C ALA A 68 11.42 -13.15 -15.82
N SER A 69 12.70 -13.36 -16.15
CA SER A 69 13.78 -13.50 -15.19
C SER A 69 13.92 -12.26 -14.30
N GLN A 70 13.96 -11.07 -14.91
CA GLN A 70 14.02 -9.80 -14.18
C GLN A 70 12.81 -9.62 -13.25
N ARG A 71 11.62 -10.02 -13.69
CA ARG A 71 10.42 -9.98 -12.85
C ARG A 71 10.51 -10.95 -11.67
N CYS A 72 11.06 -12.14 -11.88
CA CYS A 72 11.32 -13.09 -10.79
C CYS A 72 12.29 -12.51 -9.77
N ASP A 73 13.40 -11.91 -10.22
CA ASP A 73 14.39 -11.28 -9.33
C ASP A 73 13.77 -10.14 -8.51
N GLN A 74 12.98 -9.28 -9.15
CA GLN A 74 12.23 -8.22 -8.47
C GLN A 74 11.27 -8.76 -7.42
N LEU A 75 10.50 -9.81 -7.74
CA LEU A 75 9.58 -10.44 -6.81
C LEU A 75 10.31 -11.07 -5.62
N VAL A 76 11.45 -11.72 -5.87
CA VAL A 76 12.31 -12.26 -4.80
C VAL A 76 12.78 -11.16 -3.86
N THR A 77 13.22 -10.01 -4.39
CA THR A 77 13.62 -8.85 -3.57
C THR A 77 12.45 -8.30 -2.76
N VAL A 78 11.27 -8.14 -3.37
CA VAL A 78 10.07 -7.65 -2.68
C VAL A 78 9.65 -8.60 -1.55
N VAL A 79 9.67 -9.92 -1.81
CA VAL A 79 9.34 -10.92 -0.79
C VAL A 79 10.32 -10.84 0.38
N LYS A 80 11.64 -10.77 0.12
CA LYS A 80 12.65 -10.63 1.17
C LYS A 80 12.39 -9.40 2.04
N GLN A 81 12.19 -8.23 1.44
CA GLN A 81 11.90 -6.98 2.15
C GLN A 81 10.62 -7.08 2.99
N LYS A 82 9.57 -7.71 2.44
CA LYS A 82 8.31 -7.91 3.17
C LYS A 82 8.46 -8.87 4.33
N THR A 83 9.23 -9.94 4.17
CA THR A 83 9.54 -10.87 5.27
C THR A 83 10.28 -10.16 6.40
N GLU A 84 11.34 -9.42 6.09
CA GLU A 84 12.09 -8.63 7.08
C GLU A 84 11.19 -7.62 7.82
N LEU A 85 10.30 -6.95 7.09
CA LEU A 85 9.36 -6.00 7.69
C LEU A 85 8.35 -6.71 8.61
N VAL A 86 7.81 -7.86 8.21
CA VAL A 86 6.90 -8.65 9.05
C VAL A 86 7.61 -9.13 10.32
N GLU A 87 8.85 -9.60 10.23
CA GLU A 87 9.64 -10.01 11.39
C GLU A 87 9.85 -8.83 12.36
N HIS A 88 10.21 -7.65 11.84
CA HIS A 88 10.34 -6.44 12.65
C HIS A 88 9.03 -6.04 13.34
N GLU A 89 7.91 -6.07 12.62
CA GLU A 89 6.58 -5.74 13.18
C GLU A 89 6.15 -6.75 14.25
N LEU A 90 6.45 -8.04 14.06
CA LEU A 90 6.17 -9.08 15.07
C LEU A 90 6.98 -8.85 16.35
N ASP A 91 8.26 -8.48 16.21
CA ASP A 91 9.11 -8.15 17.36
C ASP A 91 8.65 -6.87 18.07
N ALA A 92 8.28 -5.83 17.33
CA ALA A 92 7.73 -4.60 17.89
C ALA A 92 6.42 -4.87 18.63
N LYS A 93 5.52 -5.66 18.04
CA LYS A 93 4.27 -6.08 18.65
C LYS A 93 4.50 -6.86 19.94
N ARG A 94 5.47 -7.79 19.96
CA ARG A 94 5.84 -8.54 21.17
C ARG A 94 6.29 -7.60 22.30
N ARG A 95 7.19 -6.65 22.00
CA ARG A 95 7.66 -5.67 23.00
C ARG A 95 6.53 -4.80 23.55
N LEU A 96 5.63 -4.34 22.67
CA LEU A 96 4.46 -3.56 23.09
C LEU A 96 3.51 -4.40 23.95
N GLN A 97 3.29 -5.68 23.61
CA GLN A 97 2.48 -6.58 24.40
C GLN A 97 3.07 -6.79 25.81
N GLU A 98 4.38 -7.00 25.91
CA GLU A 98 5.09 -7.10 27.19
C GLU A 98 4.94 -5.83 28.03
N GLN A 99 5.06 -4.64 27.41
CA GLN A 99 4.82 -3.37 28.09
C GLN A 99 3.37 -3.21 28.56
N MET A 100 2.40 -3.61 27.75
CA MET A 100 0.98 -3.60 28.13
C MET A 100 0.72 -4.50 29.32
N ASP A 101 1.29 -5.70 29.34
CA ASP A 101 1.10 -6.66 30.43
C ASP A 101 1.77 -6.17 31.72
N LEU A 102 2.94 -5.53 31.62
CA LEU A 102 3.59 -4.85 32.75
C LEU A 102 2.73 -3.70 33.30
N LEU A 103 2.18 -2.86 32.43
CA LEU A 103 1.32 -1.74 32.83
C LEU A 103 0.01 -2.24 33.45
N LYS A 104 -0.59 -3.31 32.91
CA LYS A 104 -1.77 -3.95 33.51
C LYS A 104 -1.47 -4.47 34.91
N LYS A 105 -0.36 -5.19 35.12
CA LYS A 105 0.05 -5.65 36.45
C LYS A 105 0.29 -4.49 37.42
N LYS A 106 0.91 -3.40 36.96
CA LYS A 106 1.10 -2.18 37.78
C LYS A 106 -0.25 -1.56 38.15
N LEU A 107 -1.18 -1.47 37.21
CA LEU A 107 -2.53 -0.96 37.44
C LEU A 107 -3.27 -1.82 38.46
N GLU A 108 -3.27 -3.15 38.28
CA GLU A 108 -3.86 -4.12 39.21
C GLU A 108 -3.26 -3.98 40.62
N THR A 109 -1.94 -3.81 40.71
CA THR A 109 -1.25 -3.59 41.99
C THR A 109 -1.74 -2.29 42.63
N VAL A 110 -1.78 -1.18 41.89
CA VAL A 110 -2.28 0.11 42.41
C VAL A 110 -3.74 0.02 42.84
N THR A 111 -4.60 -0.67 42.09
CA THR A 111 -6.00 -0.87 42.48
C THR A 111 -6.15 -1.77 43.70
N ASN A 112 -5.29 -2.79 43.87
CA ASN A 112 -5.35 -3.72 45.02
C ASN A 112 -4.66 -3.17 46.27
N THR A 113 -3.65 -2.30 46.13
CA THR A 113 -2.97 -1.64 47.25
C THR A 113 -3.65 -0.33 47.65
N GLN A 114 -4.68 0.09 46.92
CA GLN A 114 -5.55 1.17 47.35
C GLN A 114 -6.29 0.70 48.62
N PRO A 115 -6.00 1.28 49.80
CA PRO A 115 -6.61 0.81 51.03
C PRO A 115 -8.13 0.98 50.91
N GLN A 116 -8.87 -0.12 51.05
CA GLN A 116 -10.34 -0.11 51.13
C GLN A 116 -10.88 0.77 52.29
N GLY A 117 -9.99 1.32 53.13
CA GLY A 117 -10.30 2.38 54.09
C GLY A 117 -10.69 3.72 53.47
N ASP A 118 -10.43 3.98 52.19
CA ASP A 118 -10.66 5.32 51.61
C ASP A 118 -11.99 5.47 50.87
N ALA A 119 -12.63 4.40 50.38
CA ALA A 119 -13.87 4.54 49.60
C ALA A 119 -15.03 5.11 50.42
N SER A 120 -15.14 4.71 51.70
CA SER A 120 -16.14 5.26 52.64
C SER A 120 -15.82 6.70 53.01
N LEU A 121 -14.55 7.02 53.29
CA LEU A 121 -14.09 8.37 53.59
C LEU A 121 -14.22 9.33 52.40
N LEU A 122 -13.92 8.88 51.18
CA LEU A 122 -14.11 9.63 49.95
C LEU A 122 -15.59 9.90 49.68
N LYS A 123 -16.45 8.91 49.90
CA LYS A 123 -17.90 9.08 49.80
C LYS A 123 -18.42 10.08 50.83
N GLN A 124 -17.96 9.98 52.09
CA GLN A 124 -18.29 10.96 53.13
C GLN A 124 -17.76 12.36 52.78
N LEU A 125 -16.55 12.47 52.24
CA LEU A 125 -15.99 13.74 51.75
C LEU A 125 -16.83 14.35 50.62
N GLU A 126 -17.31 13.54 49.70
CA GLU A 126 -18.19 13.97 48.60
C GLU A 126 -19.56 14.43 49.13
N GLU A 127 -20.14 13.69 50.06
CA GLU A 127 -21.38 14.06 50.75
C GLU A 127 -21.24 15.39 51.51
N TYR A 128 -20.15 15.56 52.28
CA TYR A 128 -19.87 16.82 52.97
C TYR A 128 -19.61 17.99 52.01
N LYS A 129 -18.88 17.75 50.91
CA LYS A 129 -18.68 18.78 49.86
C LYS A 129 -20.01 19.19 49.23
N LEU A 130 -20.94 18.27 49.05
CA LEU A 130 -22.26 18.56 48.49
C LEU A 130 -23.08 19.48 49.41
N LEU A 131 -22.98 19.32 50.74
CA LEU A 131 -23.65 20.21 51.71
C LEU A 131 -23.18 21.67 51.61
N LEU A 132 -21.92 21.89 51.25
CA LEU A 132 -21.32 23.21 51.07
C LEU A 132 -21.62 23.82 49.70
N LYS A 133 -22.05 23.03 48.71
CA LYS A 133 -22.39 23.52 47.37
C LYS A 133 -23.75 24.24 47.37
N CYS A 134 -23.84 25.28 46.54
CA CYS A 134 -25.06 26.03 46.30
C CYS A 134 -26.13 25.11 45.70
N GLN A 135 -27.30 25.03 46.36
CA GLN A 135 -28.40 24.17 45.91
C GLN A 135 -29.02 24.60 44.57
N SER A 136 -28.79 25.84 44.14
CA SER A 136 -29.33 26.35 42.87
C SER A 136 -28.49 25.99 41.65
N CYS A 137 -27.17 25.78 41.80
CA CYS A 137 -26.30 25.46 40.67
C CYS A 137 -25.46 24.19 40.85
N SER A 138 -25.41 23.63 42.06
CA SER A 138 -24.62 22.45 42.44
C SER A 138 -23.13 22.50 42.05
N ASN A 139 -22.63 23.70 41.76
CA ASN A 139 -21.27 23.93 41.26
C ASN A 139 -20.46 24.77 42.25
N ASN A 140 -20.91 25.99 42.53
CA ASN A 140 -20.19 26.94 43.40
C ASN A 140 -20.52 26.67 44.87
N PHE A 141 -19.59 27.00 45.77
CA PHE A 141 -19.83 26.96 47.21
C PHE A 141 -20.82 28.04 47.67
N LYS A 142 -21.56 27.74 48.74
CA LYS A 142 -22.41 28.67 49.45
C LYS A 142 -21.56 29.83 49.98
N SER A 143 -21.99 31.06 49.75
CA SER A 143 -21.28 32.25 50.19
C SER A 143 -22.18 33.39 50.66
N HIS A 144 -23.49 33.31 50.42
CA HIS A 144 -24.43 34.37 50.78
C HIS A 144 -25.75 33.78 51.29
N VAL A 145 -26.27 34.34 52.37
CA VAL A 145 -27.53 33.94 53.02
C VAL A 145 -28.62 34.99 52.80
N LEU A 146 -29.86 34.52 52.64
CA LEU A 146 -31.05 35.36 52.63
C LEU A 146 -31.64 35.44 54.05
N LEU A 147 -31.52 36.58 54.71
CA LEU A 147 -31.90 36.76 56.13
C LEU A 147 -33.39 36.47 56.43
N LYS A 148 -34.28 36.61 55.44
CA LYS A 148 -35.72 36.37 55.61
C LYS A 148 -36.09 34.90 55.77
N CYS A 149 -35.30 33.98 55.23
CA CYS A 149 -35.60 32.54 55.23
C CYS A 149 -34.39 31.66 55.54
N MET A 150 -33.23 32.25 55.79
CA MET A 150 -31.96 31.60 56.16
C MET A 150 -31.42 30.59 55.12
N HIS A 151 -31.96 30.57 53.90
CA HIS A 151 -31.39 29.76 52.83
C HIS A 151 -30.13 30.41 52.25
N THR A 152 -29.10 29.59 52.02
CA THR A 152 -27.76 30.02 51.59
C THR A 152 -27.43 29.50 50.21
N PHE A 153 -26.93 30.39 49.36
CA PHE A 153 -26.56 30.12 47.96
C PHE A 153 -25.21 30.75 47.63
N CYS A 154 -24.68 30.51 46.42
CA CYS A 154 -23.54 31.26 45.93
C CYS A 154 -23.99 32.66 45.46
N LYS A 155 -23.04 33.61 45.49
CA LYS A 155 -23.25 34.99 45.04
C LYS A 155 -23.88 35.07 43.65
N ASP A 156 -23.33 34.33 42.69
CA ASP A 156 -23.76 34.37 41.30
C ASP A 156 -25.24 33.98 41.12
N CYS A 157 -25.73 33.01 41.92
CA CYS A 157 -27.13 32.60 41.85
C CYS A 157 -28.06 33.67 42.46
N ILE A 158 -27.65 34.31 43.55
CA ILE A 158 -28.42 35.40 44.14
C ILE A 158 -28.47 36.60 43.20
N ASP A 159 -27.35 36.98 42.60
CA ASP A 159 -27.26 38.12 41.67
C ASP A 159 -28.11 37.89 40.40
N LYS A 160 -28.13 36.66 39.86
CA LYS A 160 -29.02 36.26 38.75
C LYS A 160 -30.50 36.39 39.09
N ILE A 161 -30.90 35.97 40.29
CA ILE A 161 -32.30 36.08 40.72
C ILE A 161 -32.66 37.52 41.06
N TYR A 162 -31.72 38.28 41.63
CA TYR A 162 -31.93 39.67 42.00
C TYR A 162 -32.09 40.60 40.79
N SER A 163 -31.33 40.32 39.72
CA SER A 163 -31.46 40.99 38.42
C SER A 163 -32.74 40.60 37.70
N SER A 164 -33.24 39.37 37.90
CA SER A 164 -34.60 39.01 37.50
C SER A 164 -35.61 39.80 38.34
N ARG A 165 -36.70 40.28 37.73
CA ARG A 165 -37.77 40.98 38.49
C ARG A 165 -38.53 40.06 39.46
N GLN A 166 -38.14 38.78 39.57
CA GLN A 166 -38.74 37.76 40.43
C GLN A 166 -37.83 37.44 41.62
N ARG A 167 -37.67 38.43 42.52
CA ARG A 167 -36.79 38.37 43.70
C ARG A 167 -37.34 37.47 44.81
N LYS A 168 -37.42 36.17 44.55
CA LYS A 168 -37.90 35.13 45.46
C LYS A 168 -36.81 34.11 45.71
N CYS A 169 -36.71 33.61 46.95
CA CYS A 169 -35.77 32.56 47.31
C CYS A 169 -36.00 31.31 46.45
N PRO A 170 -34.97 30.76 45.78
CA PRO A 170 -35.16 29.58 44.92
C PRO A 170 -35.48 28.29 45.70
N ALA A 171 -35.27 28.25 47.02
CA ALA A 171 -35.63 27.08 47.84
C ALA A 171 -37.06 27.13 48.39
N CYS A 172 -37.58 28.30 48.77
CA CYS A 172 -38.87 28.41 49.48
C CYS A 172 -39.83 29.49 48.96
N GLY A 173 -39.41 30.29 47.96
CA GLY A 173 -40.27 31.32 47.35
C GLY A 173 -40.42 32.62 48.15
N THR A 174 -39.85 32.72 49.35
CA THR A 174 -39.91 33.95 50.17
C THR A 174 -39.27 35.12 49.42
N ALA A 175 -39.98 36.25 49.33
CA ALA A 175 -39.46 37.46 48.71
C ALA A 175 -38.32 38.08 49.54
N PHE A 176 -37.29 38.62 48.87
CA PHE A 176 -36.16 39.24 49.53
C PHE A 176 -35.69 40.53 48.81
N GLY A 177 -35.15 41.47 49.57
CA GLY A 177 -34.53 42.70 49.09
C GLY A 177 -33.01 42.67 49.19
N GLN A 178 -32.35 43.73 48.74
CA GLN A 178 -30.87 43.83 48.77
C GLN A 178 -30.32 43.81 50.19
N GLN A 179 -31.04 44.41 51.15
CA GLN A 179 -30.65 44.44 52.55
C GLN A 179 -30.71 43.07 53.23
N ASP A 180 -31.48 42.14 52.65
CA ASP A 180 -31.65 40.78 53.16
C ASP A 180 -30.56 39.81 52.68
N VAL A 181 -29.66 40.26 51.79
CA VAL A 181 -28.54 39.44 51.29
C VAL A 181 -27.29 39.78 52.10
N LYS A 182 -26.71 38.79 52.79
CA LYS A 182 -25.46 38.95 53.55
C LYS A 182 -24.44 37.89 53.17
N PRO A 183 -23.14 38.23 53.10
CA PRO A 183 -22.09 37.24 52.91
C PRO A 183 -21.96 36.35 54.16
N VAL A 184 -21.61 35.08 53.95
CA VAL A 184 -21.32 34.09 54.97
C VAL A 184 -20.01 33.40 54.62
N TYR A 185 -19.20 33.12 55.63
CA TYR A 185 -17.93 32.42 55.52
C TYR A 185 -18.07 31.11 56.31
N LEU A 186 -17.82 29.98 55.63
CA LEU A 186 -18.02 28.61 56.12
C LEU A 186 -16.68 27.92 56.32
#